data_AF-S9PB33-F1
#
_entry.id   AF-S9PB33-F1
#
_cell.length_a   1.000
_cell.length_b   1.000
_cell.length_c   1.000
_cell.angle_alpha   90.00
_cell.angle_beta   90.00
_cell.angle_gamma   90.00
#
_symmetry.space_group_name_H-M   'P 1'
#
loop_
_entity.id
_entity.type
_entity.pdbx_description
1 polymer ?
#
loop_
_entity_poly.entity_id
_entity_poly.type
_entity_poly.pdbx_seq_one_letter_code
_entity_poly.pdbx_strand_id
1 'polypeptide(L)'
;MNRFLGPASLAVSLLALTVAVWSPRGGDEAPAAPPPASPAPASAPQTVKDLELRVKMLEENALSLSRRLMLLEQRPAVAGAEGGGAAPAGLATEVEQLRSEVRSMVAGEALQSEGGREYLKGVMRSVQDEMRTEQRAQRQERMVQNMAQAQAQQAERVRRFATEARLSSTQERDVLRHLENESTRRQELFQAMQSGSEPQNTRQELRQLREQTDTQIKSLLDESQQAQYDQMRREERRGGRERGDGQGRAAGDGR
;
A
#
# COMPACT_ATOMS: atom_id res chain seq x y z
N MET A 1 25.00 3.10 -53.50
CA MET A 1 26.20 3.94 -53.32
C MET A 1 25.80 5.19 -52.58
N ASN A 2 26.20 5.32 -51.32
CA ASN A 2 26.67 6.54 -50.66
C ASN A 2 26.92 6.23 -49.19
N ARG A 3 28.18 6.41 -48.79
CA ARG A 3 28.75 6.12 -47.47
C ARG A 3 29.15 7.45 -46.81
N PHE A 4 29.21 7.44 -45.48
CA PHE A 4 30.01 8.29 -44.58
C PHE A 4 29.75 9.80 -44.49
N LEU A 5 29.17 10.20 -43.35
CA LEU A 5 29.55 11.32 -42.46
C LEU A 5 28.79 11.00 -41.14
N GLY A 6 29.39 10.61 -40.01
CA GLY A 6 30.60 11.11 -39.35
C GLY A 6 30.16 11.76 -38.03
N PRO A 7 30.33 11.10 -36.86
CA PRO A 7 29.86 11.59 -35.56
C PRO A 7 30.79 12.68 -35.01
N ALA A 8 30.43 13.94 -35.20
CA ALA A 8 31.29 15.09 -34.84
C ALA A 8 30.53 16.28 -34.21
N SER A 9 29.61 16.03 -33.28
CA SER A 9 29.00 17.10 -32.47
C SER A 9 28.88 16.79 -30.96
N LEU A 10 29.60 15.77 -30.48
CA LEU A 10 29.84 15.51 -29.06
C LEU A 10 31.18 16.15 -28.63
N ALA A 11 31.29 17.48 -28.57
CA ALA A 11 32.53 18.13 -28.11
C ALA A 11 32.42 19.56 -27.55
N VAL A 12 31.22 20.12 -27.28
CA VAL A 12 31.11 21.54 -26.84
C VAL A 12 30.34 21.77 -25.53
N SER A 13 29.73 20.76 -24.89
CA SER A 13 28.97 20.96 -23.63
C SER A 13 29.68 20.49 -22.34
N LEU A 14 31.01 20.39 -22.34
CA LEU A 14 31.82 19.89 -21.21
C LEU A 14 32.71 20.94 -20.54
N LEU A 15 32.41 22.24 -20.71
CA LEU A 15 33.20 23.37 -20.18
C LEU A 15 32.42 24.33 -19.26
N ALA A 16 31.36 23.85 -18.60
CA ALA A 16 30.60 24.64 -17.62
C ALA A 16 30.48 23.98 -16.23
N LEU A 17 31.19 22.87 -15.98
CA LEU A 17 31.07 22.09 -14.73
C LEU A 17 32.43 21.77 -14.09
N THR A 18 33.36 22.73 -14.10
CA THR A 18 34.71 22.54 -13.51
C THR A 18 35.19 23.70 -12.61
N VAL A 19 34.32 24.62 -12.19
CA VAL A 19 34.70 25.74 -11.30
C VAL A 19 34.21 25.59 -9.84
N ALA A 20 33.41 24.57 -9.51
CA ALA A 20 32.77 24.51 -8.18
C ALA A 20 33.48 23.66 -7.11
N VAL A 21 34.63 23.01 -7.40
CA VAL A 21 35.19 21.99 -6.48
C VAL A 21 36.55 22.36 -5.88
N TRP A 22 37.15 23.49 -6.24
CA TRP A 22 38.45 23.89 -5.66
C TRP A 22 38.52 25.39 -5.39
N SER A 23 38.11 25.81 -4.19
CA SER A 23 38.75 26.96 -3.55
C SER A 23 38.77 26.80 -2.03
N PRO A 24 39.94 27.06 -1.40
CA PRO A 24 40.16 26.90 0.02
C PRO A 24 39.73 28.15 0.81
N ARG A 25 39.03 27.87 1.91
CA ARG A 25 39.00 28.55 3.22
C ARG A 25 39.91 29.78 3.43
N GLY A 26 39.31 30.91 3.81
CA GLY A 26 39.90 31.88 4.75
C GLY A 26 39.60 33.36 4.48
N GLY A 27 38.90 34.03 5.41
CA GLY A 27 38.90 35.49 5.53
C GLY A 27 37.57 36.14 5.91
N ASP A 28 37.35 36.30 7.21
CA ASP A 28 36.60 37.37 7.90
C ASP A 28 35.23 37.84 7.39
N GLU A 29 34.15 37.40 8.06
CA GLU A 29 33.13 38.33 8.55
C GLU A 29 32.37 37.75 9.76
N ALA A 30 32.16 38.61 10.75
CA ALA A 30 31.60 38.36 12.08
C ALA A 30 30.15 37.79 12.05
N PRO A 31 29.67 37.13 13.13
CA PRO A 31 28.39 36.43 13.13
C PRO A 31 27.22 37.42 13.11
N ALA A 32 26.51 37.51 11.98
CA ALA A 32 25.21 38.17 11.93
C ALA A 32 24.18 37.29 12.69
N ALA A 33 23.59 37.90 13.71
CA ALA A 33 22.61 37.31 14.61
C ALA A 33 21.39 36.70 13.87
N PRO A 34 20.77 35.63 14.43
CA PRO A 34 19.47 35.17 13.93
C PRO A 34 18.41 36.28 14.13
N PRO A 35 17.50 36.50 13.17
CA PRO A 35 16.40 37.45 13.37
C PRO A 35 15.54 37.02 14.57
N PRO A 36 15.05 37.98 15.39
CA PRO A 36 14.22 37.68 16.54
C PRO A 36 12.92 37.00 16.09
N ALA A 37 12.58 35.90 16.78
CA ALA A 37 11.30 35.24 16.65
C ALA A 37 10.16 36.24 16.88
N SER A 38 9.30 36.41 15.87
CA SER A 38 8.00 37.04 16.06
C SER A 38 7.23 36.27 17.15
N PRO A 39 6.67 36.94 18.17
CA PRO A 39 5.89 36.27 19.20
C PRO A 39 4.61 35.69 18.56
N ALA A 40 4.41 34.39 18.73
CA ALA A 40 3.12 33.76 18.47
C ALA A 40 2.05 34.43 19.35
N PRO A 41 0.87 34.80 18.81
CA PRO A 41 -0.19 35.37 19.62
C PRO A 41 -0.68 34.32 20.62
N ALA A 42 -0.71 34.72 21.89
CA ALA A 42 -1.28 33.96 22.99
C ALA A 42 -2.78 33.72 22.75
N SER A 43 -3.14 32.51 22.33
CA SER A 43 -4.53 32.02 22.30
C SER A 43 -4.99 31.68 23.73
N ALA A 44 -5.20 32.68 24.57
CA ALA A 44 -5.50 32.48 26.01
C ALA A 44 -6.90 32.85 26.55
N PRO A 45 -7.90 33.37 25.78
CA PRO A 45 -9.23 33.60 26.37
C PRO A 45 -10.31 32.56 26.01
N GLN A 46 -10.09 31.69 25.03
CA GLN A 46 -11.10 30.70 24.59
C GLN A 46 -11.10 29.42 25.43
N THR A 47 -9.93 28.98 25.90
CA THR A 47 -9.79 27.76 26.71
C THR A 47 -10.45 27.88 28.09
N VAL A 48 -10.42 29.07 28.70
CA VAL A 48 -10.96 29.29 30.05
C VAL A 48 -12.49 29.22 30.05
N LYS A 49 -13.14 29.85 29.07
CA LYS A 49 -14.62 29.79 28.93
C LYS A 49 -15.11 28.39 28.61
N ASP A 50 -14.37 27.65 27.79
CA ASP A 50 -14.67 26.24 27.49
C ASP A 50 -14.47 25.35 28.72
N LEU A 51 -13.46 25.61 29.53
CA LEU A 51 -13.24 24.91 30.80
C LEU A 51 -14.34 25.23 31.83
N GLU A 52 -14.76 26.50 31.94
CA GLU A 52 -15.88 26.90 32.80
C GLU A 52 -17.20 26.22 32.39
N LEU A 53 -17.47 26.12 31.09
CA LEU A 53 -18.63 25.40 30.56
C LEU A 53 -18.56 23.90 30.88
N ARG A 54 -17.39 23.27 30.70
CA ARG A 54 -17.20 21.85 31.03
C ARG A 54 -17.34 21.58 32.53
N VAL A 55 -16.83 22.48 33.37
CA VAL A 55 -16.96 22.36 34.83
C VAL A 55 -18.43 22.49 35.24
N LYS A 56 -19.18 23.45 34.72
CA LYS A 56 -20.63 23.58 34.98
C LYS A 56 -21.40 22.33 34.57
N MET A 57 -21.11 21.76 33.40
CA MET A 57 -21.76 20.53 32.94
C MET A 57 -21.42 19.32 33.83
N LEU A 58 -20.18 19.24 34.34
CA LEU A 58 -19.80 18.20 35.29
C LEU A 58 -20.47 18.39 36.65
N GLU A 59 -20.60 19.63 37.12
CA GLU A 59 -21.31 19.97 38.36
C GLU A 59 -22.81 19.63 38.26
N GLU A 60 -23.47 19.98 37.14
CA GLU A 60 -24.87 19.64 36.91
C GLU A 60 -25.09 18.13 36.82
N ASN A 61 -24.19 17.40 36.17
CA ASN A 61 -24.24 15.93 36.11
C ASN A 61 -24.03 15.30 37.50
N ALA A 62 -23.05 15.78 38.27
CA ALA A 62 -22.80 15.31 39.63
C ALA A 62 -23.99 15.57 40.55
N LEU A 63 -24.62 16.74 40.44
CA LEU A 63 -25.85 17.09 41.18
C LEU A 63 -27.05 16.25 40.76
N SER A 64 -27.15 15.89 39.47
CA SER A 64 -28.23 15.01 39.00
C SER A 64 -28.06 13.57 39.51
N LEU A 65 -26.83 13.07 39.52
CA LEU A 65 -26.49 11.74 40.03
C LEU A 65 -26.68 11.67 41.54
N SER A 66 -26.28 12.69 42.28
CA SER A 66 -26.48 12.74 43.73
C SER A 66 -27.96 12.79 44.11
N ARG A 67 -28.80 13.56 43.38
CA ARG A 67 -30.27 13.55 43.58
C ARG A 67 -30.88 12.18 43.29
N ARG A 68 -30.42 11.49 42.23
CA ARG A 68 -30.90 10.15 41.88
C ARG A 68 -30.47 9.10 42.90
N LEU A 69 -29.25 9.19 43.42
CA LEU A 69 -28.80 8.34 44.53
C LEU A 69 -29.61 8.61 45.81
N MET A 70 -29.88 9.88 46.13
CA MET A 70 -30.74 10.23 47.25
C MET A 70 -32.17 9.68 47.08
N LEU A 71 -32.73 9.69 45.87
CA LEU A 71 -34.04 9.10 45.59
C LEU A 71 -34.03 7.56 45.68
N LEU A 72 -32.91 6.92 45.35
CA LEU A 72 -32.73 5.47 45.52
C LEU A 72 -32.56 5.10 46.99
N GLU A 73 -31.87 5.91 47.78
CA GLU A 73 -31.67 5.72 49.22
C GLU A 73 -32.90 6.08 50.06
N GLN A 74 -33.70 7.08 49.65
CA GLN A 74 -34.97 7.45 50.30
C GLN A 74 -36.09 6.44 50.03
N ARG A 75 -35.89 5.47 49.13
CA ARG A 75 -36.86 4.39 48.94
C ARG A 75 -36.75 3.44 50.13
N PRO A 76 -37.75 3.38 51.03
CA PRO A 76 -37.65 2.56 52.23
C PRO A 76 -37.50 1.10 51.81
N ALA A 77 -36.52 0.42 52.40
CA ALA A 77 -36.40 -1.03 52.36
C ALA A 77 -37.61 -1.65 53.06
N VAL A 78 -38.74 -1.72 52.36
CA VAL A 78 -39.88 -2.53 52.78
C VAL A 78 -39.47 -3.99 52.59
N ALA A 79 -39.06 -4.56 53.72
CA ALA A 79 -39.22 -5.94 54.15
C ALA A 79 -39.38 -7.01 53.06
N GLY A 80 -38.39 -7.90 52.99
CA GLY A 80 -38.34 -8.99 52.02
C GLY A 80 -39.37 -10.10 52.23
N ALA A 81 -39.59 -10.85 51.16
CA ALA A 81 -39.83 -12.29 51.13
C ALA A 81 -39.98 -12.71 49.66
N GLU A 82 -39.26 -13.75 49.27
CA GLU A 82 -39.57 -14.70 48.20
C GLU A 82 -40.15 -14.18 46.88
N GLY A 83 -39.34 -14.27 45.83
CA GLY A 83 -39.81 -14.20 44.45
C GLY A 83 -38.80 -13.48 43.59
N GLY A 84 -38.34 -14.13 42.52
CA GLY A 84 -37.56 -13.51 41.46
C GLY A 84 -38.35 -12.34 40.85
N GLY A 85 -38.22 -11.16 41.46
CA GLY A 85 -38.68 -9.91 40.90
C GLY A 85 -37.63 -9.45 39.92
N ALA A 86 -37.84 -9.79 38.65
CA ALA A 86 -37.10 -9.22 37.53
C ALA A 86 -36.89 -7.72 37.76
N ALA A 87 -35.65 -7.24 37.56
CA ALA A 87 -35.43 -5.82 37.32
C ALA A 87 -36.53 -5.35 36.35
N PRO A 88 -37.27 -4.27 36.64
CA PRO A 88 -38.42 -3.90 35.82
C PRO A 88 -37.94 -3.82 34.38
N ALA A 89 -38.56 -4.59 33.49
CA ALA A 89 -38.10 -4.81 32.12
C ALA A 89 -37.97 -3.50 31.30
N GLY A 90 -38.48 -2.38 31.84
CA GLY A 90 -38.31 -1.02 31.34
C GLY A 90 -36.97 -0.36 31.64
N LEU A 91 -36.29 -0.64 32.77
CA LEU A 91 -35.07 0.09 33.14
C LEU A 91 -33.88 -0.26 32.24
N ALA A 92 -33.74 -1.52 31.84
CA ALA A 92 -32.67 -1.92 30.92
C ALA A 92 -32.90 -1.32 29.51
N THR A 93 -34.16 -1.28 29.06
CA THR A 93 -34.52 -0.65 27.78
C THR A 93 -34.40 0.87 27.84
N GLU A 94 -34.75 1.50 28.96
CA GLU A 94 -34.58 2.94 29.19
C GLU A 94 -33.11 3.32 29.26
N VAL A 95 -32.25 2.52 29.88
CA VAL A 95 -30.79 2.74 29.87
C VAL A 95 -30.22 2.59 28.47
N GLU A 96 -30.67 1.62 27.69
CA GLU A 96 -30.19 1.46 26.31
C GLU A 96 -30.71 2.58 25.39
N GLN A 97 -31.94 3.06 25.62
CA GLN A 97 -32.51 4.22 24.94
C GLN A 97 -31.83 5.52 25.34
N LEU A 98 -31.54 5.75 26.62
CA LEU A 98 -30.73 6.88 27.09
C LEU A 98 -29.30 6.81 26.56
N ARG A 99 -28.71 5.62 26.43
CA ARG A 99 -27.39 5.46 25.81
C ARG A 99 -27.41 5.71 24.31
N SER A 100 -28.51 5.43 23.62
CA SER A 100 -28.66 5.71 22.18
C SER A 100 -28.98 7.19 21.94
N GLU A 101 -29.79 7.82 22.80
CA GLU A 101 -30.06 9.26 22.80
C GLU A 101 -28.83 10.08 23.19
N VAL A 102 -28.06 9.69 24.20
CA VAL A 102 -26.79 10.35 24.53
C VAL A 102 -25.77 10.14 23.41
N ARG A 103 -25.71 8.95 22.79
CA ARG A 103 -24.85 8.74 21.60
C ARG A 103 -25.29 9.58 20.42
N SER A 104 -26.60 9.74 20.17
CA SER A 104 -27.11 10.54 19.06
C SER A 104 -27.00 12.04 19.31
N MET A 105 -27.16 12.50 20.56
CA MET A 105 -27.00 13.89 20.97
C MET A 105 -25.52 14.30 20.97
N VAL A 106 -24.63 13.44 21.47
CA VAL A 106 -23.17 13.65 21.37
C VAL A 106 -22.70 13.58 19.92
N ALA A 107 -23.26 12.71 19.08
CA ALA A 107 -22.95 12.69 17.65
C ALA A 107 -23.50 13.93 16.92
N GLY A 108 -24.70 14.39 17.24
CA GLY A 108 -25.30 15.61 16.68
C GLY A 108 -24.55 16.87 17.09
N GLU A 109 -24.19 17.00 18.37
CA GLU A 109 -23.45 18.14 18.92
C GLU A 109 -21.95 18.08 18.58
N ALA A 110 -21.34 16.90 18.43
CA ALA A 110 -19.99 16.76 17.89
C ALA A 110 -19.95 17.14 16.40
N LEU A 111 -20.98 16.84 15.61
CA LEU A 111 -21.04 17.29 14.22
C LEU A 111 -21.32 18.81 14.10
N GLN A 112 -21.99 19.39 15.09
CA GLN A 112 -22.27 20.84 15.16
C GLN A 112 -21.11 21.66 15.74
N SER A 113 -20.30 21.10 16.66
CA SER A 113 -19.16 21.77 17.29
C SER A 113 -17.91 21.74 16.42
N GLU A 114 -17.09 22.80 16.49
CA GLU A 114 -15.83 22.89 15.75
C GLU A 114 -14.86 21.75 16.11
N GLY A 115 -14.79 21.37 17.40
CA GLY A 115 -13.94 20.28 17.87
C GLY A 115 -14.36 18.88 17.39
N GLY A 116 -15.67 18.59 17.30
CA GLY A 116 -16.12 17.29 16.80
C GLY A 116 -16.02 17.17 15.27
N ARG A 117 -16.08 18.28 14.53
CA ARG A 117 -15.73 18.32 13.09
C ARG A 117 -14.26 18.05 12.85
N GLU A 118 -13.36 18.58 13.67
CA GLU A 118 -11.93 18.28 13.61
C GLU A 118 -11.64 16.81 13.95
N TYR A 119 -12.30 16.28 14.97
CA TYR A 119 -12.22 14.86 15.33
C TYR A 119 -12.69 13.96 14.17
N LEU A 120 -13.85 14.25 13.56
CA LEU A 120 -14.37 13.48 12.42
C LEU A 120 -13.41 13.53 11.23
N LYS A 121 -12.82 14.69 10.92
CA LYS A 121 -11.79 14.82 9.86
C LYS A 121 -10.55 13.99 10.19
N GLY A 122 -10.14 13.95 11.46
CA GLY A 122 -9.05 13.10 11.94
C GLY A 122 -9.35 11.61 11.72
N VAL A 123 -10.53 11.16 12.13
CA VAL A 123 -10.99 9.78 11.93
C VAL A 123 -11.12 9.43 10.44
N MET A 124 -11.67 10.31 9.61
CA MET A 124 -11.76 10.06 8.17
C MET A 124 -10.38 9.95 7.52
N ARG A 125 -9.43 10.81 7.93
CA ARG A 125 -8.04 10.74 7.44
C ARG A 125 -7.37 9.44 7.89
N SER A 126 -7.56 9.02 9.14
CA SER A 126 -7.00 7.75 9.63
C SER A 126 -7.58 6.54 8.89
N VAL A 127 -8.91 6.50 8.68
CA VAL A 127 -9.56 5.44 7.90
C VAL A 127 -9.07 5.43 6.45
N GLN A 128 -8.88 6.60 5.83
CA GLN A 128 -8.35 6.69 4.47
C GLN A 128 -6.91 6.18 4.37
N ASP A 129 -6.07 6.51 5.35
CA ASP A 129 -4.68 6.07 5.39
C ASP A 129 -4.57 4.57 5.71
N GLU A 130 -5.44 4.04 6.57
CA GLU A 130 -5.57 2.62 6.86
C GLU A 130 -5.99 1.85 5.60
N MET A 131 -7.06 2.29 4.91
CA MET A 131 -7.48 1.67 3.63
C MET A 131 -6.37 1.69 2.57
N ARG A 132 -5.60 2.79 2.47
CA ARG A 132 -4.45 2.86 1.54
C ARG A 132 -3.36 1.87 1.91
N THR A 133 -3.11 1.70 3.20
CA THR A 133 -2.09 0.79 3.73
C THR A 133 -2.50 -0.66 3.52
N GLU A 134 -3.74 -1.02 3.86
CA GLU A 134 -4.32 -2.35 3.60
C GLU A 134 -4.31 -2.70 2.11
N GLN A 135 -4.69 -1.77 1.23
CA GLN A 135 -4.64 -2.00 -0.21
C GLN A 135 -3.21 -2.22 -0.73
N ARG A 136 -2.21 -1.58 -0.13
CA ARG A 136 -0.80 -1.83 -0.47
C ARG A 136 -0.37 -3.21 0.02
N ALA A 137 -0.70 -3.57 1.26
CA ALA A 137 -0.41 -4.89 1.83
C ALA A 137 -1.05 -6.01 1.01
N GLN A 138 -2.35 -5.92 0.71
CA GLN A 138 -3.06 -6.92 -0.11
C GLN A 138 -2.47 -7.05 -1.51
N ARG A 139 -2.07 -5.92 -2.14
CA ARG A 139 -1.37 -5.98 -3.44
C ARG A 139 -0.04 -6.69 -3.33
N GLN A 140 0.73 -6.38 -2.29
CA GLN A 140 2.02 -7.02 -2.05
C GLN A 140 1.87 -8.53 -1.82
N GLU A 141 0.92 -8.94 -0.99
CA GLU A 141 0.61 -10.36 -0.76
C GLU A 141 0.20 -11.07 -2.05
N ARG A 142 -0.71 -10.48 -2.84
CA ARG A 142 -1.10 -11.02 -4.14
C ARG A 142 0.08 -11.13 -5.10
N MET A 143 0.98 -10.14 -5.12
CA MET A 143 2.18 -10.20 -5.95
C MET A 143 3.10 -11.35 -5.52
N VAL A 144 3.36 -11.51 -4.22
CA VAL A 144 4.18 -12.61 -3.70
C VAL A 144 3.57 -13.97 -4.02
N GLN A 145 2.26 -14.13 -3.79
CA GLN A 145 1.54 -15.37 -4.12
C GLN A 145 1.58 -15.67 -5.62
N ASN A 146 1.33 -14.68 -6.48
CA ASN A 146 1.41 -14.84 -7.93
C ASN A 146 2.83 -15.20 -8.39
N MET A 147 3.86 -14.62 -7.77
CA MET A 147 5.26 -14.93 -8.08
C MET A 147 5.60 -16.38 -7.72
N ALA A 148 5.22 -16.83 -6.52
CA ALA A 148 5.42 -18.21 -6.09
C ALA A 148 4.68 -19.21 -7.00
N GLN A 149 3.43 -18.92 -7.36
CA GLN A 149 2.65 -19.74 -8.29
C GLN A 149 3.30 -19.80 -9.68
N ALA A 150 3.77 -18.65 -10.20
CA ALA A 150 4.42 -18.59 -11.50
C ALA A 150 5.71 -19.41 -11.55
N GLN A 151 6.52 -19.37 -10.47
CA GLN A 151 7.73 -20.17 -10.34
C GLN A 151 7.43 -21.67 -10.28
N ALA A 152 6.44 -22.08 -9.48
CA ALA A 152 6.02 -23.48 -9.38
C ALA A 152 5.54 -24.03 -10.74
N GLN A 153 4.68 -23.28 -11.43
CA GLN A 153 4.21 -23.67 -12.76
C GLN A 153 5.33 -23.73 -13.80
N GLN A 154 6.32 -22.82 -13.72
CA GLN A 154 7.48 -22.86 -14.59
C GLN A 154 8.32 -24.11 -14.33
N ALA A 155 8.60 -24.43 -13.07
CA ALA A 155 9.34 -25.63 -12.69
C ALA A 155 8.63 -26.92 -13.17
N GLU A 156 7.31 -27.00 -13.00
CA GLU A 156 6.53 -28.13 -13.50
C GLU A 156 6.59 -28.27 -15.02
N ARG A 157 6.44 -27.17 -15.77
CA ARG A 157 6.54 -27.19 -17.25
C ARG A 157 7.91 -27.67 -17.71
N VAL A 158 8.99 -27.20 -17.08
CA VAL A 158 10.35 -27.63 -17.43
C VAL A 158 10.56 -29.11 -17.10
N ARG A 159 10.05 -29.60 -15.98
CA ARG A 159 10.11 -31.04 -15.64
C ARG A 159 9.36 -31.91 -16.64
N ARG A 160 8.16 -31.48 -17.06
CA ARG A 160 7.39 -32.17 -18.11
C ARG A 160 8.16 -32.18 -19.42
N PHE A 161 8.68 -31.03 -19.85
CA PHE A 161 9.53 -30.93 -21.04
C PHE A 161 10.74 -31.88 -20.96
N ALA A 162 11.47 -31.89 -19.84
CA ALA A 162 12.63 -32.76 -19.67
C ALA A 162 12.27 -34.26 -19.80
N THR A 163 11.10 -34.63 -19.28
CA THR A 163 10.60 -36.01 -19.33
C THR A 163 10.09 -36.40 -20.72
N GLU A 164 9.31 -35.53 -21.35
CA GLU A 164 8.71 -35.75 -22.68
C GLU A 164 9.75 -35.74 -23.81
N ALA A 165 10.72 -34.81 -23.72
CA ALA A 165 11.83 -34.70 -24.67
C ALA A 165 12.93 -35.75 -24.44
N ARG A 166 12.81 -36.54 -23.36
CA ARG A 166 13.80 -37.52 -22.91
C ARG A 166 15.21 -36.92 -22.89
N LEU A 167 15.35 -35.74 -22.27
CA LEU A 167 16.64 -35.07 -22.18
C LEU A 167 17.64 -35.96 -21.43
N SER A 168 18.90 -35.94 -21.87
CA SER A 168 19.97 -36.52 -21.07
C SER A 168 20.12 -35.76 -19.74
N SER A 169 20.63 -36.43 -18.70
CA SER A 169 20.87 -35.80 -17.39
C SER A 169 21.77 -34.56 -17.47
N THR A 170 22.68 -34.51 -18.44
CA THR A 170 23.52 -33.33 -18.70
C THR A 170 22.73 -32.21 -19.36
N GLN A 171 21.97 -32.50 -20.42
CA GLN A 171 21.10 -31.51 -21.09
C GLN A 171 20.05 -30.95 -20.12
N GLU A 172 19.41 -31.78 -19.30
CA GLU A 172 18.44 -31.35 -18.31
C GLU A 172 19.06 -30.34 -17.33
N ARG A 173 20.23 -30.66 -16.78
CA ARG A 173 20.96 -29.76 -15.86
C ARG A 173 21.34 -28.45 -16.52
N ASP A 174 21.85 -28.49 -17.76
CA ASP A 174 22.24 -27.28 -18.47
C ASP A 174 21.03 -26.41 -18.82
N VAL A 175 19.94 -27.00 -19.32
CA VAL A 175 18.69 -26.30 -19.63
C VAL A 175 18.10 -25.65 -18.37
N LEU A 176 18.03 -26.40 -17.26
CA LEU A 176 17.56 -25.86 -15.98
C LEU A 176 18.40 -24.67 -15.53
N ARG A 177 19.73 -24.78 -15.61
CA ARG A 177 20.66 -23.70 -15.26
C ARG A 177 20.44 -22.45 -16.13
N HIS A 178 20.28 -22.62 -17.45
CA HIS A 178 20.03 -21.48 -18.36
C HIS A 178 18.68 -20.80 -18.05
N LEU A 179 17.62 -21.58 -17.80
CA LEU A 179 16.29 -21.04 -17.47
C LEU A 179 16.25 -20.39 -16.08
N GLU A 180 16.97 -20.94 -15.10
CA GLU A 180 17.12 -20.33 -13.77
C GLU A 180 17.84 -18.99 -13.88
N ASN A 181 18.96 -18.92 -14.61
CA ASN A 181 19.68 -17.69 -14.89
C ASN A 181 18.80 -16.64 -15.62
N GLU A 182 18.00 -17.05 -16.62
CA GLU A 182 16.99 -16.18 -17.24
C GLU A 182 16.02 -15.66 -16.16
N SER A 183 15.49 -16.55 -15.33
CA SER A 183 14.49 -16.18 -14.30
C SER A 183 15.02 -15.16 -13.30
N THR A 184 16.25 -15.33 -12.81
CA THR A 184 16.92 -14.41 -11.87
C THR A 184 17.13 -13.05 -12.51
N ARG A 185 17.70 -12.99 -13.73
CA ARG A 185 17.92 -11.72 -14.45
C ARG A 185 16.61 -11.02 -14.80
N ARG A 186 15.56 -11.76 -15.17
CA ARG A 186 14.22 -11.17 -15.35
C ARG A 186 13.74 -10.52 -14.06
N GLN A 187 13.91 -11.19 -12.92
CA GLN A 187 13.49 -10.66 -11.62
C GLN A 187 14.26 -9.39 -11.24
N GLU A 188 15.57 -9.35 -11.49
CA GLU A 188 16.40 -8.14 -11.32
C GLU A 188 15.91 -6.98 -12.20
N LEU A 189 15.62 -7.25 -13.48
CA LEU A 189 15.07 -6.27 -14.41
C LEU A 189 13.69 -5.75 -13.97
N PHE A 190 12.84 -6.63 -13.43
CA PHE A 190 11.55 -6.22 -12.86
C PHE A 190 11.70 -5.34 -11.62
N GLN A 191 12.66 -5.65 -10.75
CA GLN A 191 12.97 -4.82 -9.57
C GLN A 191 13.53 -3.46 -9.99
N ALA A 192 14.43 -3.43 -10.97
CA ALA A 192 14.98 -2.20 -11.53
C ALA A 192 13.90 -1.29 -12.15
N MET A 193 12.89 -1.88 -12.78
CA MET A 193 11.73 -1.15 -13.28
C MET A 193 10.87 -0.57 -12.14
N GLN A 194 10.70 -1.29 -11.04
CA GLN A 194 10.00 -0.76 -9.86
C GLN A 194 10.77 0.38 -9.18
N SER A 195 12.10 0.38 -9.25
CA SER A 195 12.95 1.45 -8.71
C SER A 195 13.12 2.66 -9.64
N GLY A 196 12.44 2.69 -10.80
CA GLY A 196 12.40 3.86 -11.69
C GLY A 196 13.18 3.73 -13.01
N SER A 197 13.57 2.52 -13.43
CA SER A 197 14.15 2.32 -14.77
C SER A 197 13.13 2.51 -15.89
N GLU A 198 13.59 3.04 -17.03
CA GLU A 198 12.76 3.30 -18.21
C GLU A 198 12.08 2.02 -18.75
N PRO A 199 10.73 1.94 -18.75
CA PRO A 199 10.01 0.72 -19.11
C PRO A 199 10.31 0.20 -20.53
N GLN A 200 10.65 1.10 -21.46
CA GLN A 200 10.96 0.72 -22.84
C GLN A 200 12.29 -0.03 -22.94
N ASN A 201 13.30 0.39 -22.17
CA ASN A 201 14.62 -0.23 -22.16
C ASN A 201 14.56 -1.61 -21.51
N THR A 202 13.91 -1.71 -20.34
CA THR A 202 13.71 -3.00 -19.66
C THR A 202 12.99 -4.01 -20.55
N ARG A 203 11.98 -3.60 -21.32
CA ARG A 203 11.29 -4.49 -22.28
C ARG A 203 12.21 -4.98 -23.40
N GLN A 204 13.12 -4.15 -23.87
CA GLN A 204 14.12 -4.55 -24.88
C GLN A 204 15.11 -5.54 -24.28
N GLU A 205 15.63 -5.25 -23.08
CA GLU A 205 16.56 -6.13 -22.35
C GLU A 205 15.93 -7.49 -22.05
N LEU A 206 14.65 -7.52 -21.62
CA LEU A 206 13.92 -8.77 -21.41
C LEU A 206 13.78 -9.61 -22.68
N ARG A 207 13.58 -8.98 -23.84
CA ARG A 207 13.52 -9.68 -25.13
C ARG A 207 14.89 -10.25 -25.51
N GLN A 208 15.94 -9.44 -25.41
CA GLN A 208 17.31 -9.87 -25.70
C GLN A 208 17.76 -11.01 -24.79
N LEU A 209 17.50 -10.89 -23.47
CA LEU A 209 17.79 -11.93 -22.50
C LEU A 209 17.11 -13.26 -22.87
N ARG A 210 15.84 -13.19 -23.27
CA ARG A 210 15.07 -14.35 -23.73
C ARG A 210 15.67 -14.96 -25.00
N GLU A 211 15.95 -14.15 -26.01
CA GLU A 211 16.54 -14.61 -27.28
C GLU A 211 17.90 -15.28 -27.06
N GLN A 212 18.76 -14.68 -26.24
CA GLN A 212 20.05 -15.25 -25.87
C GLN A 212 19.91 -16.60 -25.16
N THR A 213 18.99 -16.70 -24.20
CA THR A 213 18.74 -17.95 -23.47
C THR A 213 18.18 -19.03 -24.41
N ASP A 214 17.24 -18.66 -25.28
CA ASP A 214 16.67 -19.57 -26.27
C ASP A 214 17.73 -20.07 -27.25
N THR A 215 18.65 -19.21 -27.73
CA THR A 215 19.77 -19.64 -28.59
C THR A 215 20.71 -20.60 -27.88
N GLN A 216 21.07 -20.31 -26.62
CA GLN A 216 21.94 -21.18 -25.82
C GLN A 216 21.31 -22.55 -25.61
N ILE A 217 20.03 -22.60 -25.20
CA ILE A 217 19.31 -23.85 -24.98
C ILE A 217 19.18 -24.63 -26.28
N LYS A 218 18.77 -24.00 -27.39
CA LYS A 218 18.60 -24.69 -28.68
C LYS A 218 19.89 -25.33 -29.19
N SER A 219 21.05 -24.72 -28.91
CA SER A 219 22.35 -25.28 -29.29
C SER A 219 22.69 -26.59 -28.56
N LEU A 220 22.02 -26.88 -27.43
CA LEU A 220 22.18 -28.09 -26.63
C LEU A 220 21.16 -29.19 -26.98
N LEU A 221 20.18 -28.88 -27.83
CA LEU A 221 19.02 -29.72 -28.11
C LEU A 221 19.02 -30.19 -29.58
N ASP A 222 18.55 -31.42 -29.80
CA ASP A 222 18.33 -31.94 -31.15
C ASP A 222 17.05 -31.34 -31.77
N GLU A 223 16.85 -31.47 -33.09
CA GLU A 223 15.73 -30.84 -33.81
C GLU A 223 14.34 -31.18 -33.23
N SER A 224 14.12 -32.44 -32.85
CA SER A 224 12.86 -32.87 -32.24
C SER A 224 12.63 -32.24 -30.85
N GLN A 225 13.70 -32.12 -30.05
CA GLN A 225 13.68 -31.51 -28.73
C GLN A 225 13.50 -29.99 -28.83
N GLN A 226 14.09 -29.35 -29.85
CA GLN A 226 13.90 -27.92 -30.13
C GLN A 226 12.43 -27.61 -30.46
N ALA A 227 11.75 -28.45 -31.24
CA ALA A 227 10.33 -28.26 -31.54
C ALA A 227 9.45 -28.32 -30.29
N GLN A 228 9.73 -29.26 -29.38
CA GLN A 228 9.05 -29.38 -28.09
C GLN A 228 9.37 -28.20 -27.16
N TYR A 229 10.62 -27.75 -27.13
CA TYR A 229 11.03 -26.55 -26.39
C TYR A 229 10.27 -25.31 -26.90
N ASP A 230 10.17 -25.13 -28.22
CA ASP A 230 9.43 -24.02 -28.81
C ASP A 230 7.92 -24.10 -28.51
N GLN A 231 7.36 -25.31 -28.43
CA GLN A 231 5.99 -25.50 -27.97
C GLN A 231 5.82 -25.06 -26.51
N MET A 232 6.68 -25.55 -25.61
CA MET A 232 6.68 -25.14 -24.20
C MET A 232 6.80 -23.60 -24.06
N ARG A 233 7.67 -22.97 -24.85
CA ARG A 233 7.84 -21.50 -24.85
C ARG A 233 6.63 -20.75 -25.41
N ARG A 234 5.90 -21.33 -26.37
CA ARG A 234 4.64 -20.75 -26.88
C ARG A 234 3.54 -20.82 -25.83
N GLU A 235 3.45 -21.92 -25.10
CA GLU A 235 2.48 -22.10 -24.01
C GLU A 235 2.75 -21.13 -22.85
N GLU A 236 4.02 -20.92 -22.48
CA GLU A 236 4.42 -19.91 -21.48
C GLU A 236 3.94 -18.49 -21.88
N ARG A 237 4.05 -18.14 -23.18
CA ARG A 237 3.60 -16.82 -23.68
C ARG A 237 2.07 -16.68 -23.66
N ARG A 238 1.33 -17.77 -23.87
CA ARG A 238 -0.15 -17.77 -23.91
C ARG A 238 -0.74 -17.75 -22.50
N GLY A 239 -0.19 -18.55 -21.58
CA GLY A 239 -0.67 -18.64 -20.20
C GLY A 239 -0.57 -17.33 -19.39
N GLY A 240 0.22 -16.36 -19.86
CA GLY A 240 0.29 -15.02 -19.27
C GLY A 240 -0.83 -14.05 -19.68
N ARG A 241 -1.62 -14.37 -20.73
CA ARG A 241 -2.64 -13.47 -21.28
C ARG A 241 -4.08 -13.82 -20.88
N GLU A 242 -4.34 -15.05 -20.43
CA GLU A 242 -5.70 -15.51 -20.10
C GLU A 242 -6.26 -15.00 -18.77
N ARG A 243 -5.52 -14.21 -17.98
CA ARG A 243 -6.02 -13.62 -16.72
C ARG A 243 -6.45 -12.15 -16.83
N GLY A 244 -6.51 -11.57 -18.04
CA GLY A 244 -6.62 -10.12 -18.22
C GLY A 244 -7.92 -9.56 -18.80
N ASP A 245 -8.65 -10.26 -19.67
CA ASP A 245 -9.65 -9.58 -20.50
C ASP A 245 -10.88 -10.45 -20.78
N GLY A 246 -12.05 -10.00 -20.30
CA GLY A 246 -13.33 -10.58 -20.70
C GLY A 246 -14.56 -10.14 -19.91
N GLN A 247 -14.41 -9.49 -18.75
CA GLN A 247 -15.57 -9.05 -17.94
C GLN A 247 -15.45 -7.55 -17.62
N GLY A 248 -15.81 -6.72 -18.60
CA GLY A 248 -15.75 -5.26 -18.41
C GLY A 248 -16.16 -4.37 -19.59
N ARG A 249 -16.48 -4.91 -20.77
CA ARG A 249 -17.02 -4.11 -21.89
C ARG A 249 -18.22 -4.81 -22.53
N ALA A 250 -19.33 -4.85 -21.79
CA ALA A 250 -20.66 -5.13 -22.31
C ALA A 250 -21.68 -4.33 -21.49
N ALA A 251 -21.57 -2.99 -21.53
CA ALA A 251 -22.63 -2.08 -21.09
C ALA A 251 -22.39 -0.69 -21.67
N GLY A 252 -23.31 -0.23 -22.52
CA GLY A 252 -23.29 1.08 -23.20
C GLY A 252 -22.58 0.98 -24.55
N ASP A 253 -23.21 1.14 -25.70
CA ASP A 253 -24.24 2.12 -25.99
C ASP A 253 -25.09 1.62 -27.16
N GLY A 254 -26.36 1.40 -26.88
CA GLY A 254 -27.39 1.26 -27.87
C GLY A 254 -28.40 2.36 -27.57
N ARG A 255 -28.26 3.49 -28.25
CA ARG A 255 -29.31 4.48 -28.55
C ARG A 255 -28.82 5.45 -29.61
#